data_AF-A0A954SUU3-F1
#
_entry.id   AF-A0A954SUU3-F1
#
_cell.length_a   1.000
_cell.length_b   1.000
_cell.length_c   1.000
_cell.angle_alpha   90.00
_cell.angle_beta   90.00
_cell.angle_gamma   90.00
#
_symmetry.space_group_name_H-M   'P 1'
#
loop_
_entity.id
_entity.type
_entity.pdbx_description
1 polymer ?
#
loop_
_entity_poly.entity_id
_entity_poly.type
_entity_poly.pdbx_seq_one_letter_code
_entity_poly.pdbx_strand_id
1 'polypeptide(L)' 'MRSLHLLSIWAVLIFSIFSPKRGFPEERPNLLLIVADDVTWTDFGFTGNDEVQTPNLDQLRQEGMSLT' A
#
# COMPACT_ATOMS: atom_id res chain seq x y z
N MET A 1 39.72 -27.81 -14.75
CA MET A 1 38.99 -27.39 -13.52
C MET A 1 38.75 -25.88 -13.48
N ARG A 2 39.76 -25.02 -13.69
CA ARG A 2 39.59 -23.53 -13.71
C ARG A 2 38.65 -23.01 -14.82
N SER A 3 38.67 -23.60 -16.01
CA SER A 3 37.78 -23.23 -17.13
C SER A 3 36.30 -23.53 -16.86
N LEU A 4 36.01 -24.56 -16.05
CA LEU A 4 34.64 -24.95 -15.70
C LEU A 4 34.00 -23.96 -14.72
N HIS A 5 34.79 -23.41 -13.78
CA HIS A 5 34.34 -22.36 -12.87
C HIS A 5 34.06 -21.03 -13.60
N LEU A 6 34.85 -20.71 -14.63
CA LEU A 6 34.62 -19.53 -15.47
C LEU A 6 33.30 -19.67 -16.25
N LEU A 7 33.03 -20.84 -16.84
CA LEU A 7 31.77 -21.14 -17.52
C LEU A 7 30.55 -21.04 -16.58
N SER A 8 30.66 -21.52 -15.34
CA SER A 8 29.56 -21.39 -14.37
C SER A 8 29.29 -19.94 -13.96
N ILE A 9 30.33 -19.11 -13.83
CA ILE A 9 30.18 -17.67 -13.52
C ILE A 9 29.48 -16.97 -14.69
N TRP A 10 29.89 -17.25 -15.93
CA TRP A 10 29.23 -16.71 -17.11
C TRP A 10 27.77 -17.14 -17.22
N ALA A 11 27.45 -18.40 -16.92
CA ALA A 11 26.08 -18.89 -16.92
C ALA A 11 25.19 -18.17 -15.89
N VAL A 12 25.71 -17.91 -14.69
CA VAL A 12 24.98 -17.18 -13.63
C VAL A 12 24.78 -15.70 -14.01
N LEU A 13 25.80 -15.06 -14.61
CA LEU A 13 25.70 -13.68 -15.07
C LEU A 13 24.67 -13.54 -16.20
N ILE A 14 24.70 -14.46 -17.17
CA ILE A 14 23.72 -14.54 -18.25
C ILE A 14 22.32 -14.75 -17.65
N PHE A 15 22.14 -15.68 -16.73
CA PHE A 15 20.85 -15.95 -16.09
C PHE A 15 20.30 -14.74 -15.33
N SER A 16 21.14 -13.95 -14.66
CA SER A 16 20.72 -12.70 -13.99
C SER A 16 20.24 -11.63 -14.98
N ILE A 17 20.83 -11.57 -16.19
CA ILE A 17 20.42 -10.61 -17.23
C ILE A 17 19.07 -11.02 -17.83
N PHE A 18 18.83 -12.32 -17.99
CA PHE A 18 17.59 -12.87 -18.56
C PHE A 18 16.47 -13.09 -17.54
N SER A 19 16.69 -12.77 -16.26
CA SER A 19 15.64 -12.89 -15.25
C SER A 19 14.51 -11.89 -15.56
N PRO A 20 13.25 -12.34 -15.69
CA PRO A 20 12.14 -11.45 -15.95
C PRO A 20 12.03 -10.45 -14.79
N LYS A 21 12.20 -9.16 -15.10
CA LYS A 21 11.92 -8.09 -14.14
C LYS A 21 10.42 -8.15 -13.85
N ARG A 22 10.06 -8.71 -12.69
CA ARG A 22 8.73 -8.52 -12.13
C ARG A 22 8.65 -7.04 -11.75
N GLY A 23 8.18 -6.22 -12.67
CA GLY A 23 7.60 -4.95 -12.29
C GLY A 23 6.44 -5.27 -11.36
N PHE A 24 6.35 -4.57 -10.23
CA PHE A 24 5.04 -4.45 -9.62
C PHE A 24 4.11 -3.90 -10.70
N PRO A 25 2.89 -4.43 -10.87
CA PRO A 25 1.89 -3.71 -11.62
C PRO A 25 1.90 -2.28 -11.07
N GLU A 26 2.15 -1.28 -11.90
CA GLU A 26 1.75 0.09 -11.57
C GLU A 26 0.21 0.12 -11.63
N GLU A 27 -0.41 -0.63 -10.72
CA GLU A 27 -1.83 -0.51 -10.43
C GLU A 27 -2.00 0.89 -9.86
N ARG A 28 -2.40 1.80 -10.75
CA ARG A 28 -2.74 3.16 -10.37
C ARG A 28 -3.91 3.05 -9.40
N PRO A 29 -3.74 3.42 -8.12
CA PRO A 29 -4.82 3.32 -7.17
C PRO A 29 -5.96 4.23 -7.61
N ASN A 30 -7.19 3.81 -7.33
CA ASN A 30 -8.33 4.72 -7.44
C ASN A 30 -8.27 5.73 -6.29
N LEU A 31 -8.50 7.01 -6.59
CA LEU A 31 -8.59 8.06 -5.58
C LEU A 31 -10.07 8.40 -5.34
N LEU A 32 -10.53 8.23 -4.11
CA LEU A 32 -11.83 8.72 -3.65
C LEU A 32 -11.60 9.80 -2.61
N LEU A 33 -11.97 11.04 -2.94
CA LEU A 33 -11.95 12.18 -2.01
C LEU A 33 -13.37 12.43 -1.51
N ILE A 34 -13.56 12.29 -0.20
CA ILE A 34 -14.82 12.59 0.48
C ILE A 34 -14.64 13.90 1.24
N VAL A 35 -15.52 14.86 0.99
CA VAL A 35 -15.54 16.17 1.65
C VAL A 35 -16.90 16.33 2.32
N ALA A 36 -16.90 16.72 3.59
CA ALA A 36 -18.10 17.07 4.33
C ALA A 36 -18.04 18.56 4.69
N ASP A 37 -19.17 19.25 4.54
CA ASP A 37 -19.31 20.66 4.89
C ASP A 37 -19.68 20.79 6.37
N ASP A 38 -19.18 21.83 7.04
CA ASP A 38 -19.47 22.17 8.44
C ASP A 38 -19.25 21.06 9.50
N VAL A 39 -18.51 19.99 9.17
CA VAL A 39 -18.19 18.93 10.14
C VAL A 39 -17.00 19.32 11.01
N THR A 40 -17.17 19.21 12.33
CA THR A 40 -16.11 19.39 13.32
C THR A 40 -15.47 18.05 13.68
N TRP A 41 -14.23 18.08 14.19
CA TRP A 41 -13.50 16.87 14.57
C TRP A 41 -14.24 16.02 15.62
N THR A 42 -15.10 16.61 16.46
CA THR A 42 -15.87 15.92 17.52
C THR A 42 -17.15 15.23 17.05
N ASP A 43 -17.50 15.35 15.77
CA ASP A 43 -18.81 14.92 15.29
C ASP A 43 -18.87 13.43 14.92
N PHE A 44 -17.76 12.70 15.10
CA PHE A 44 -17.66 11.29 14.71
C PHE A 44 -17.66 10.34 15.91
N GLY A 45 -18.24 9.15 15.74
CA GLY A 45 -18.26 8.10 16.77
C GLY A 45 -16.86 7.75 17.27
N PHE A 46 -15.89 7.60 16.36
CA PHE A 46 -14.48 7.35 16.71
C PHE A 46 -13.79 8.47 17.50
N THR A 47 -14.41 9.65 17.67
CA THR A 47 -13.90 10.75 18.50
C THR A 47 -14.46 10.77 19.91
N GLY A 48 -15.25 9.76 20.28
CA GLY A 48 -15.89 9.66 21.60
C GLY A 48 -17.25 10.36 21.66
N ASN A 49 -17.89 10.59 20.50
CA ASN A 49 -19.26 11.05 20.42
C ASN A 49 -20.21 9.85 20.56
N ASP A 50 -20.85 9.71 21.72
CA ASP A 50 -21.73 8.58 22.03
C ASP A 50 -23.13 8.69 21.37
N GLU A 51 -23.49 9.85 20.82
CA GLU A 51 -24.78 10.08 20.17
C GLU A 51 -24.74 9.87 18.65
N VAL A 52 -23.63 10.25 18.01
CA VAL A 52 -23.47 10.17 16.55
C VAL A 52 -22.87 8.82 16.15
N GLN A 53 -23.61 8.07 15.32
CA GLN A 53 -23.18 6.78 14.82
C GLN A 53 -22.57 6.92 13.41
N THR A 54 -21.25 6.69 13.30
CA THR A 54 -20.52 6.75 12.02
C THR A 54 -19.82 5.44 11.66
N PRO A 55 -20.50 4.28 11.65
CA PRO A 55 -19.85 2.97 11.61
C PRO A 55 -18.93 2.76 10.40
N ASN A 56 -19.26 3.33 9.24
CA ASN A 56 -18.43 3.24 8.04
C ASN A 56 -17.14 4.08 8.16
N LEU A 57 -17.21 5.25 8.79
CA LEU A 57 -16.03 6.10 9.01
C LEU A 57 -15.18 5.57 10.17
N ASP A 58 -15.82 4.98 11.18
CA ASP A 58 -15.15 4.30 12.29
C ASP A 58 -14.34 3.10 11.77
N GLN A 59 -14.94 2.29 10.87
CA GLN A 59 -14.23 1.21 10.19
C GLN A 59 -13.10 1.74 9.30
N LEU A 60 -13.35 2.79 8.51
CA LEU A 60 -12.33 3.41 7.66
C LEU A 60 -11.12 3.88 8.47
N ARG A 61 -11.33 4.42 9.67
CA ARG A 61 -10.26 4.79 10.60
C ARG A 61 -9.50 3.56 11.11
N GLN A 62 -10.21 2.49 11.48
CA GLN A 62 -9.59 1.25 11.99
C GLN A 62 -8.71 0.56 10.94
N GLU A 63 -9.12 0.60 9.68
CA GLU A 63 -8.39 0.01 8.55
C GLU A 63 -7.30 0.96 7.98
N GLY A 64 -7.29 2.22 8.43
CA GLY A 64 -6.47 3.28 7.86
C GLY A 64 -5.75 4.10 8.92
N MET A 65 -5.71 5.42 8.70
CA MET A 65 -5.04 6.38 9.56
C MET A 65 -5.95 7.60 9.79
N SER A 66 -5.98 8.10 11.02
CA SER A 66 -6.60 9.38 11.36
C SER A 66 -5.50 10.42 11.57
N LEU A 67 -5.69 11.61 11.01
CA LEU A 67 -4.89 12.78 11.34
C LEU A 67 -5.55 13.46 12.55
N THR A 68 -4.78 13.75 13.60
CA THR A 68 -5.27 14.29 14.88
C THR A 68 -4.59 15.61 15.21
#